data_AF-A0A259N9H1-F1
#
_entry.id   AF-A0A259N9H1-F1
#
_cell.length_a   1.000
_cell.length_b   1.000
_cell.length_c   1.000
_cell.angle_alpha   90.00
_cell.angle_beta   90.00
_cell.angle_gamma   90.00
#
_symmetry.space_group_name_H-M   'P 1'
#
loop_
_entity.id
_entity.type
_entity.pdbx_description
1 polymer ?
#
loop_
_entity_poly.entity_id
_entity_poly.type
_entity_poly.pdbx_seq_one_letter_code
_entity_poly.pdbx_strand_id
1 'polypeptide(L)' 'MATTTMVHVRVDEQVKAQATETLAAMGLSVSDAVRVFLMRVVAEKQLPFLLKVPNAETRAAMTEADEIALTRSK' A
#
# COMPACT_ATOMS: atom_id res chain seq x y z
N MET A 1 -15.68 -20.33 -12.99
CA MET A 1 -15.86 -20.03 -11.55
C MET A 1 -14.71 -19.14 -11.12
N ALA A 2 -14.95 -18.06 -10.39
CA ALA A 2 -13.87 -17.22 -9.87
C ALA A 2 -13.12 -17.97 -8.77
N THR A 3 -11.82 -18.18 -8.94
CA THR A 3 -10.95 -18.75 -7.91
C THR A 3 -10.73 -17.68 -6.85
N THR A 4 -11.25 -17.93 -5.64
CA THR A 4 -10.98 -17.06 -4.50
C THR A 4 -9.77 -17.59 -3.74
N THR A 5 -8.96 -16.68 -3.22
CA THR A 5 -7.83 -17.00 -2.34
C THR A 5 -7.90 -16.14 -1.08
N MET A 6 -7.39 -16.67 0.02
CA MET A 6 -7.42 -16.00 1.32
C MET A 6 -6.13 -15.21 1.54
N VAL A 7 -6.26 -14.02 2.14
CA VAL A 7 -5.12 -13.19 2.53
C VAL A 7 -4.95 -13.29 4.04
N HIS A 8 -3.82 -13.85 4.49
CA HIS A 8 -3.47 -13.92 5.91
C HIS A 8 -2.50 -12.81 6.27
N VAL A 9 -2.95 -11.85 7.09
CA VAL A 9 -2.12 -10.74 7.58
C VAL A 9 -2.08 -10.77 9.09
N ARG A 10 -0.87 -10.74 9.67
CA ARG A 10 -0.69 -10.52 11.10
C ARG A 10 -0.87 -9.03 11.40
N VAL A 11 -1.67 -8.74 12.41
CA VAL A 11 -1.92 -7.38 12.89
C VAL A 11 -2.00 -7.43 14.41
N ASP A 12 -1.62 -6.33 15.04
CA ASP A 12 -1.81 -6.13 16.47
C ASP A 12 -3.31 -6.24 16.84
N GLU A 13 -3.59 -6.83 18.00
CA GLU A 13 -4.96 -7.09 18.44
C GLU A 13 -5.75 -5.79 18.68
N GLN A 14 -5.12 -4.77 19.26
CA GLN A 14 -5.77 -3.48 19.51
C GLN A 14 -6.07 -2.78 18.19
N VAL A 15 -5.13 -2.81 17.24
CA VAL A 15 -5.34 -2.24 15.89
C VAL A 15 -6.49 -2.94 15.18
N LYS A 16 -6.57 -4.28 15.26
CA LYS A 16 -7.68 -5.05 14.68
C LYS A 16 -9.03 -4.65 15.28
N ALA A 17 -9.10 -4.51 16.60
CA ALA A 17 -10.34 -4.13 17.30
C ALA A 17 -10.80 -2.72 16.87
N GLN A 18 -9.90 -1.74 16.92
CA GLN A 18 -10.19 -0.36 16.52
C GLN A 18 -10.60 -0.24 15.04
N ALA A 19 -9.90 -0.95 14.14
CA ALA A 19 -10.24 -0.96 12.72
C ALA A 19 -11.62 -1.59 12.48
N THR A 20 -11.96 -2.66 13.21
CA THR A 20 -13.25 -3.32 13.10
C THR A 20 -14.39 -2.39 13.51
N GLU A 21 -14.25 -1.71 14.65
CA GLU A 21 -15.26 -0.74 15.14
C GLU A 21 -15.41 0.45 14.17
N THR A 22 -14.30 1.02 13.74
CA THR A 22 -14.29 2.18 12.84
C THR A 22 -14.94 1.87 11.50
N LEU A 23 -14.61 0.71 10.90
CA LEU A 23 -15.18 0.30 9.62
C LEU A 23 -16.65 -0.11 9.76
N ALA A 24 -17.03 -0.74 10.87
CA ALA A 24 -18.43 -1.08 11.15
C ALA A 24 -19.31 0.17 11.24
N ALA A 25 -18.80 1.26 11.84
CA ALA A 25 -19.49 2.56 11.84
C ALA A 25 -19.71 3.13 10.42
N MET A 26 -18.91 2.70 9.44
CA MET A 26 -19.05 3.05 8.01
C MET A 26 -19.87 1.99 7.23
N GLY A 27 -20.37 0.95 7.89
CA GLY A 27 -21.11 -0.15 7.25
C GLY A 27 -20.23 -1.14 6.50
N LEU A 28 -18.92 -1.20 6.80
CA LEU A 28 -17.95 -2.07 6.12
C LEU A 28 -17.36 -3.10 7.09
N SER A 29 -17.12 -4.31 6.59
CA SER A 29 -16.23 -5.26 7.29
C SER A 29 -14.76 -4.96 6.98
N VAL A 30 -13.85 -5.49 7.81
CA VAL A 30 -12.39 -5.45 7.53
C VAL A 30 -12.08 -6.08 6.16
N SER A 31 -12.76 -7.18 5.83
CA SER A 31 -12.60 -7.88 4.55
C SER A 31 -13.02 -7.02 3.36
N ASP A 32 -14.09 -6.23 3.50
CA ASP A 32 -14.56 -5.33 2.45
C ASP A 32 -13.56 -4.19 2.23
N ALA A 33 -13.07 -3.58 3.32
CA ALA A 33 -12.05 -2.54 3.24
C ALA A 33 -10.76 -3.05 2.57
N VAL A 34 -10.28 -4.25 2.93
CA VAL A 34 -9.11 -4.87 2.30
C VAL A 34 -9.36 -5.13 0.81
N ARG A 35 -10.55 -5.60 0.43
CA ARG A 35 -10.91 -5.83 -0.97
C ARG A 35 -10.89 -4.54 -1.78
N VAL A 36 -11.53 -3.48 -1.27
CA VAL A 36 -11.56 -2.16 -1.92
C VAL A 36 -10.15 -1.59 -2.05
N PHE A 37 -9.32 -1.71 -1.00
CA PHE A 37 -7.92 -1.30 -1.04
C PHE A 37 -7.14 -1.99 -2.17
N LEU A 38 -7.20 -3.32 -2.24
CA LEU A 38 -6.49 -4.08 -3.27
C LEU A 38 -6.98 -3.75 -4.69
N MET A 39 -8.30 -3.60 -4.87
CA MET A 39 -8.88 -3.17 -6.15
C MET A 39 -8.37 -1.79 -6.57
N ARG A 40 -8.27 -0.85 -5.62
CA ARG A 40 -7.80 0.51 -5.90
C ARG A 40 -6.32 0.53 -6.28
N VAL A 41 -5.48 -0.24 -5.58
CA VAL A 41 -4.05 -0.37 -5.89
C VAL A 41 -3.85 -0.93 -7.30
N VAL A 42 -4.61 -1.96 -7.68
CA VAL A 42 -4.53 -2.54 -9.03
C VAL A 42 -5.01 -1.56 -10.10
N ALA A 43 -6.10 -0.84 -9.85
CA ALA A 43 -6.69 0.10 -10.81
C ALA A 43 -5.78 1.31 -11.06
N GLU A 44 -5.17 1.87 -10.02
CA GLU A 44 -4.39 3.10 -10.12
C GLU A 44 -2.89 2.92 -10.21
N LYS A 45 -2.40 1.70 -9.96
CA LYS A 45 -0.95 1.40 -9.88
C LYS A 45 -0.22 2.28 -8.86
N GLN A 46 -0.92 2.73 -7.83
CA GLN A 46 -0.38 3.50 -6.71
C GLN A 46 -1.09 3.12 -5.42
N LEU A 47 -0.48 3.43 -4.28
CA LEU A 47 -1.21 3.33 -3.01
C LEU A 47 -2.26 4.44 -2.92
N PRO A 48 -3.45 4.15 -2.36
CA PRO A 48 -4.55 5.12 -2.24
C PRO A 48 -4.29 6.18 -1.15
N PHE A 49 -3.07 6.23 -0.61
CA PHE A 49 -2.59 7.24 0.31
C PHE A 49 -1.19 7.70 -0.12
N LEU A 50 -0.87 8.95 0.17
CA LEU A 50 0.43 9.52 -0.15
C LEU A 50 1.53 8.85 0.68
N LEU A 51 2.37 8.06 0.02
CA LEU A 51 3.61 7.54 0.58
C LEU A 51 4.61 8.70 0.72
N LYS A 52 4.79 9.19 1.95
CA LYS A 52 5.71 10.30 2.21
C LYS A 52 7.19 9.92 2.15
N VAL A 53 7.52 8.62 2.18
CA VAL A 53 8.91 8.14 2.21
C VAL A 53 9.11 7.11 1.09
N PRO A 54 9.99 7.38 0.11
CA PRO A 54 10.33 6.41 -0.92
C PRO A 54 10.95 5.16 -0.28
N ASN A 55 10.66 3.98 -0.83
CA ASN A 55 11.23 2.72 -0.33
C ASN A 55 12.75 2.64 -0.62
N ALA A 56 13.42 1.61 -0.11
CA ALA A 56 14.88 1.49 -0.25
C ALA A 56 15.33 1.41 -1.72
N GLU A 57 14.60 0.66 -2.55
CA GLU A 57 14.87 0.50 -3.98
C GLU A 57 14.72 1.84 -4.72
N THR A 58 13.63 2.57 -4.47
CA THR A 58 13.40 3.89 -5.06
C THR A 58 14.50 4.88 -4.65
N ARG A 59 14.96 4.85 -3.40
CA ARG A 59 16.08 5.71 -2.95
C ARG A 59 17.39 5.37 -3.65
N ALA A 60 17.68 4.09 -3.85
CA ALA A 60 18.86 3.65 -4.59
C ALA A 60 18.80 4.13 -6.05
N ALA A 61 17.66 3.95 -6.71
CA ALA A 61 17.44 4.41 -8.09
C ALA A 61 17.56 5.94 -8.23
N MET A 62 17.08 6.71 -7.24
CA MET A 62 17.25 8.18 -7.23
C MET A 62 18.73 8.58 -7.10
N THR A 63 19.48 7.89 -6.24
CA THR A 63 20.92 8.15 -6.06
C THR A 63 21.69 7.84 -7.35
N GLU A 64 21.39 6.71 -8.00
CA GLU A 64 21.96 6.35 -9.29
C GLU A 64 21.63 7.39 -10.37
N ALA A 65 20.38 7.86 -10.43
CA ALA A 65 19.98 8.90 -11.37
C ALA A 65 20.74 10.22 -11.16
N ASP A 66 20.96 10.62 -9.90
CA ASP A 66 21.74 11.81 -9.55
C ASP A 66 23.21 11.67 -9.99
N GLU A 67 23.82 10.50 -9.78
CA GLU A 67 25.18 10.19 -10.23
C GLU A 67 25.33 10.26 -11.76
N ILE A 68 24.36 9.72 -12.50
CA ILE A 68 24.31 9.79 -13.97
C ILE A 68 24.16 11.24 -14.45
N ALA A 69 23.32 12.04 -13.79
CA ALA A 69 23.13 13.46 -14.12
C ALA A 69 24.42 14.26 -13.91
N LEU A 70 25.13 14.01 -12.81
CA LEU A 70 26.41 14.66 -12.49
C LEU A 70 27.50 14.31 -13.51
N THR A 71 27.62 13.03 -13.89
CA THR A 71 28.64 12.58 -14.86
C THR A 71 28.40 13.08 -16.27
N ARG A 72 27.14 13.27 -16.70
CA ARG A 72 26.81 13.87 -18.02
C ARG A 72 26.97 15.38 -18.09
N SER A 73 27.06 16.06 -16.94
CA SER A 73 27.24 17.52 -16.87
C SER A 73 28.71 17.99 -16.90
N LYS A 74 29.65 17.04 -16.87
CA LYS A 74 31.09 17.24 -17.08
C LYS A 74 31.50 16.82 -18.47
#